data_AF-A0A0F9MP88-F1
#
_entry.id   AF-A0A0F9MP88-F1
#
_cell.length_a   1.000
_cell.length_b   1.000
_cell.length_c   1.000
_cell.angle_alpha   90.00
_cell.angle_beta   90.00
_cell.angle_gamma   90.00
#
_symmetry.space_group_name_H-M   'P 1'
#
loop_
_entity.id
_entity.type
_entity.pdbx_description
1 polymer ?
#
loop_
_entity_poly.entity_id
_entity_poly.type
_entity_poly.pdbx_seq_one_letter_code
_entity_poly.pdbx_strand_id
1 'polypeptide(L)'
;MKKVITTTALAAALCAASVAQAETIDIGILYTDQSAAATSNIDTKINQLIAFSNQVYSQNGVDITLRLAGKQNLGDYAVTPSEDWLDSVTNSSYVDGLRSDWKADMIAVLGTGQSAGNGLISCGLAWVGQGTNGNLYSSMSSRMYSITAIDCGATTFVHELGHNQGLAHSRKQGDT
;
A
#
# COMPACT_ATOMS: atom_id res chain seq x y z
N MET A 1 52.24 -52.46 -16.12
CA MET A 1 50.94 -51.76 -16.32
C MET A 1 50.49 -51.21 -14.98
N LYS A 2 50.34 -49.88 -14.84
CA LYS A 2 49.49 -49.20 -13.84
C LYS A 2 49.53 -47.71 -14.17
N LYS A 3 48.54 -47.23 -14.91
CA LYS A 3 48.31 -45.79 -15.14
C LYS A 3 47.55 -45.25 -13.93
N VAL A 4 48.11 -44.26 -13.26
CA VAL A 4 47.42 -43.47 -12.24
C VAL A 4 46.58 -42.43 -12.98
N ILE A 5 45.26 -42.49 -12.81
CA ILE A 5 44.34 -41.47 -13.30
C ILE A 5 44.05 -40.58 -12.09
N THR A 6 44.66 -39.40 -12.06
CA THR A 6 44.29 -38.31 -11.16
C THR A 6 43.04 -37.63 -11.71
N THR A 7 41.90 -37.87 -11.08
CA THR A 7 40.65 -37.13 -11.31
C THR A 7 40.68 -35.83 -10.50
N THR A 8 40.84 -34.71 -11.20
CA THR A 8 40.61 -33.37 -10.66
C THR A 8 39.09 -33.12 -10.60
N ALA A 9 38.54 -33.00 -9.40
CA ALA A 9 37.17 -32.54 -9.20
C ALA A 9 37.15 -31.01 -9.22
N LEU A 10 36.53 -30.41 -10.24
CA LEU A 10 36.15 -28.99 -10.24
C LEU A 10 34.94 -28.84 -9.31
N ALA A 11 35.14 -28.26 -8.13
CA ALA A 11 34.04 -27.80 -7.29
C ALA A 11 33.56 -26.44 -7.81
N ALA A 12 32.47 -26.45 -8.58
CA ALA A 12 31.74 -25.22 -8.89
C ALA A 12 30.94 -24.82 -7.64
N ALA A 13 31.41 -23.79 -6.93
CA ALA A 13 30.65 -23.17 -5.86
C ALA A 13 29.44 -22.44 -6.49
N LEU A 14 28.27 -23.08 -6.44
CA LEU A 14 27.01 -22.46 -6.80
C LEU A 14 26.67 -21.49 -5.66
N CYS A 15 27.03 -20.22 -5.81
CA CYS A 15 26.50 -19.15 -4.97
C CYS A 15 25.00 -19.10 -5.24
N ALA A 16 24.20 -19.79 -4.43
CA ALA A 16 22.76 -19.58 -4.36
C ALA A 16 22.55 -18.17 -3.79
N ALA A 17 22.56 -17.17 -4.67
CA ALA A 17 21.93 -15.91 -4.36
C ALA A 17 20.47 -16.26 -4.06
N SER A 18 20.03 -16.04 -2.83
CA SER A 18 18.61 -16.00 -2.52
C SER A 18 18.01 -14.97 -3.45
N VAL A 19 17.27 -15.42 -4.47
CA VAL A 19 16.34 -14.55 -5.18
C VAL A 19 15.34 -14.10 -4.12
N ALA A 20 15.56 -12.93 -3.56
CA ALA A 20 14.53 -12.24 -2.81
C ALA A 20 13.37 -12.06 -3.81
N GLN A 21 12.26 -12.76 -3.55
CA GLN A 21 11.07 -12.58 -4.35
C GLN A 21 10.36 -11.36 -3.81
N ALA A 22 10.24 -10.33 -4.65
CA ALA A 22 9.39 -9.19 -4.35
C ALA A 22 8.00 -9.67 -3.94
N GLU A 23 7.62 -9.35 -2.70
CA GLU A 23 6.31 -9.68 -2.18
C GLU A 23 5.28 -8.80 -2.91
N THR A 24 4.28 -9.44 -3.51
CA THR A 24 3.22 -8.72 -4.21
C THR A 24 2.10 -8.42 -3.25
N ILE A 25 1.76 -7.13 -3.12
CA ILE A 25 0.57 -6.69 -2.40
C ILE A 25 -0.52 -6.41 -3.42
N ASP A 26 -1.59 -7.19 -3.36
CA ASP A 26 -2.81 -6.98 -4.13
C ASP A 26 -3.63 -5.86 -3.48
N ILE A 27 -3.73 -4.71 -4.15
CA ILE A 27 -4.42 -3.53 -3.62
C ILE A 27 -5.74 -3.28 -4.37
N GLY A 28 -6.82 -3.13 -3.61
CA GLY A 28 -8.11 -2.65 -4.11
C GLY A 28 -8.21 -1.13 -3.94
N ILE A 29 -8.63 -0.44 -5.00
CA ILE A 29 -8.77 1.02 -4.99
C ILE A 29 -10.23 1.43 -5.07
N LEU A 30 -10.72 2.10 -4.03
CA LEU A 30 -12.04 2.72 -4.04
C LEU A 30 -11.90 4.19 -4.39
N TYR A 31 -12.88 4.76 -5.08
CA TYR A 31 -12.91 6.19 -5.39
C TYR A 31 -14.34 6.70 -5.41
N THR A 32 -14.53 8.01 -5.39
CA THR A 32 -15.86 8.66 -5.41
C THR A 32 -16.03 9.53 -6.66
N ASP A 33 -17.27 9.93 -6.96
CA ASP A 33 -17.56 10.84 -8.06
C ASP A 33 -16.79 12.17 -7.92
N GLN A 34 -16.69 12.68 -6.69
CA GLN A 34 -15.93 13.90 -6.35
C GLN A 34 -14.45 13.74 -6.64
N SER A 35 -13.85 12.62 -6.22
CA SER A 35 -12.43 12.36 -6.48
C SER A 35 -12.16 12.19 -7.99
N ALA A 36 -13.06 11.51 -8.71
CA ALA A 36 -12.96 11.34 -10.15
C ALA A 36 -13.08 12.68 -10.89
N ALA A 37 -13.97 13.58 -10.43
CA ALA A 37 -14.11 14.92 -10.99
C ALA A 37 -12.91 15.84 -10.68
N ALA A 38 -12.18 15.59 -9.59
CA ALA A 38 -10.98 16.34 -9.21
C ALA A 38 -9.71 15.93 -9.99
N THR A 39 -9.80 14.94 -10.88
CA THR A 39 -8.71 14.52 -11.77
C THR A 39 -9.20 14.45 -13.22
N SER A 40 -8.31 14.63 -14.20
CA SER A 40 -8.68 14.52 -15.61
C SER A 40 -9.09 13.10 -16.00
N ASN A 41 -8.50 12.09 -15.35
CA ASN A 41 -8.78 10.69 -15.63
C ASN A 41 -8.40 9.84 -14.41
N ILE A 42 -9.42 9.19 -13.80
CA ILE A 42 -9.23 8.42 -12.57
C ILE A 42 -8.29 7.23 -12.76
N ASP A 43 -8.36 6.55 -13.90
CA ASP A 43 -7.53 5.37 -14.18
C ASP A 43 -6.06 5.73 -14.33
N THR A 44 -5.79 6.82 -15.04
CA THR A 44 -4.45 7.37 -15.17
C THR A 44 -3.89 7.77 -13.80
N LYS A 45 -4.74 8.37 -12.94
CA LYS A 45 -4.33 8.73 -11.58
C LYS A 45 -4.01 7.51 -10.73
N ILE A 46 -4.86 6.48 -10.75
CA ILE A 46 -4.61 5.21 -10.04
C ILE A 46 -3.31 4.56 -10.50
N ASN A 47 -3.11 4.44 -11.82
CA ASN A 47 -1.88 3.89 -12.38
C ASN A 47 -0.65 4.70 -11.96
N GLN A 48 -0.76 6.03 -11.94
CA GLN A 48 0.29 6.93 -11.50
C GLN A 48 0.64 6.75 -10.02
N LEU A 49 -0.35 6.57 -9.13
CA LEU A 49 -0.13 6.31 -7.71
C LEU A 49 0.57 4.97 -7.45
N ILE A 50 0.14 3.92 -8.16
CA ILE A 50 0.73 2.58 -8.05
C ILE A 50 2.16 2.58 -8.58
N ALA A 51 2.39 3.13 -9.77
CA ALA A 51 3.72 3.22 -10.37
C ALA A 51 4.68 4.04 -9.49
N PHE A 52 4.21 5.16 -8.94
CA PHE A 52 4.99 5.97 -8.01
C PHE A 52 5.36 5.19 -6.74
N SER A 53 4.40 4.49 -6.14
CA SER A 53 4.64 3.70 -4.92
C SER A 53 5.65 2.57 -5.16
N ASN A 54 5.53 1.85 -6.28
CA ASN A 54 6.48 0.80 -6.67
C ASN A 54 7.88 1.37 -6.92
N GLN A 55 7.97 2.56 -7.52
CA GLN A 55 9.24 3.26 -7.66
C GLN A 55 9.85 3.61 -6.29
N VAL A 56 9.05 4.10 -5.34
CA VAL A 56 9.50 4.40 -3.97
C VAL A 56 10.01 3.14 -3.27
N TYR A 57 9.29 2.02 -3.33
CA TYR A 57 9.75 0.76 -2.75
C TYR A 57 11.08 0.29 -3.35
N SER A 58 11.16 0.23 -4.68
CA SER A 58 12.36 -0.20 -5.40
C SER A 58 13.58 0.69 -5.11
N GLN A 59 13.40 2.01 -5.08
CA GLN A 59 14.50 2.95 -4.81
C GLN A 59 15.04 2.86 -3.37
N ASN A 60 14.26 2.33 -2.44
CA ASN A 60 14.63 2.21 -1.03
C ASN A 60 14.97 0.77 -0.63
N GLY A 61 15.10 -0.15 -1.59
CA GLY A 61 15.42 -1.56 -1.31
C GLY A 61 14.31 -2.29 -0.53
N VAL A 62 13.08 -1.79 -0.58
CA VAL A 62 11.91 -2.45 -0.02
C VAL A 62 11.40 -3.43 -1.07
N ASP A 63 11.46 -4.72 -0.77
CA ASP A 63 11.14 -5.80 -1.72
C ASP A 63 9.62 -6.04 -1.81
N ILE A 64 8.88 -5.00 -2.18
CA ILE A 64 7.42 -4.98 -2.32
C ILE A 64 7.04 -4.47 -3.70
N THR A 65 6.05 -5.10 -4.32
CA THR A 65 5.38 -4.59 -5.54
C THR A 65 3.88 -4.53 -5.34
N LEU A 66 3.27 -3.36 -5.53
CA LEU A 66 1.82 -3.20 -5.59
C LEU A 66 1.29 -3.66 -6.95
N ARG A 67 0.20 -4.42 -6.91
CA ARG A 67 -0.60 -4.81 -8.07
C ARG A 67 -2.05 -4.40 -7.85
N LEU A 68 -2.63 -3.67 -8.82
CA LEU A 68 -4.05 -3.33 -8.77
C LEU A 68 -4.89 -4.61 -8.89
N ALA A 69 -5.58 -4.98 -7.83
CA ALA A 69 -6.45 -6.17 -7.79
C ALA A 69 -7.87 -5.85 -8.30
N GLY A 70 -8.34 -4.63 -8.02
CA GLY A 70 -9.64 -4.16 -8.46
C GLY A 70 -9.85 -2.68 -8.13
N LYS A 71 -10.88 -2.10 -8.75
CA LYS A 71 -11.31 -0.73 -8.44
C LYS A 71 -12.83 -0.61 -8.46
N GLN A 72 -13.37 0.27 -7.63
CA GLN A 72 -14.81 0.54 -7.58
C GLN A 72 -15.08 2.03 -7.33
N ASN A 73 -16.00 2.60 -8.10
CA ASN A 73 -16.60 3.89 -7.77
C ASN A 73 -17.68 3.68 -6.71
N LEU A 74 -17.57 4.35 -5.57
CA LEU A 74 -18.57 4.34 -4.51
C LEU A 74 -19.76 5.27 -4.83
N GLY A 75 -19.64 6.14 -5.82
CA GLY A 75 -20.67 7.11 -6.22
C GLY A 75 -20.54 8.44 -5.48
N ASP A 76 -21.67 9.08 -5.22
CA ASP A 76 -21.78 10.42 -4.66
C ASP A 76 -21.55 10.44 -3.13
N TYR A 77 -20.32 10.14 -2.73
CA TYR A 77 -19.89 10.23 -1.33
C TYR A 77 -18.74 11.23 -1.17
N ALA A 78 -18.88 12.14 -0.21
CA ALA A 78 -17.84 13.07 0.19
C ALA A 78 -16.85 12.41 1.17
N VAL A 79 -16.15 11.36 0.71
CA VAL A 79 -15.14 10.67 1.53
C VAL A 79 -13.95 11.59 1.77
N THR A 80 -13.62 11.77 3.04
CA THR A 80 -12.48 12.57 3.48
C THR A 80 -11.58 11.76 4.44
N PRO A 81 -10.31 12.13 4.63
CA PRO A 81 -9.43 11.52 5.62
C PRO A 81 -9.83 11.90 7.07
N SER A 82 -10.91 11.26 7.54
CA SER A 82 -11.46 11.38 8.90
C SER A 82 -11.64 10.01 9.52
N GLU A 83 -11.65 9.97 10.85
CA GLU A 83 -11.86 8.73 11.61
C GLU A 83 -13.21 8.10 11.27
N ASP A 84 -14.28 8.89 11.19
CA ASP A 84 -15.62 8.42 10.83
C ASP A 84 -15.66 7.72 9.47
N TRP A 85 -14.99 8.28 8.46
CA TRP A 85 -14.91 7.66 7.14
C TRP A 85 -14.02 6.42 7.13
N LEU A 86 -12.89 6.45 7.84
CA LEU A 86 -11.99 5.30 7.93
C LEU A 86 -12.69 4.12 8.61
N ASP A 87 -13.39 4.37 9.72
CA ASP A 87 -14.24 3.38 10.40
C ASP A 87 -15.36 2.89 9.49
N SER A 88 -16.05 3.79 8.79
CA SER A 88 -17.17 3.42 7.91
C SER A 88 -16.72 2.51 6.76
N VAL A 89 -15.58 2.80 6.14
CA VAL A 89 -15.01 1.96 5.07
C VAL A 89 -14.53 0.63 5.62
N THR A 90 -13.86 0.63 6.77
CA THR A 90 -13.32 -0.58 7.41
C THR A 90 -14.43 -1.55 7.81
N ASN A 91 -15.56 -1.03 8.32
CA ASN A 91 -16.67 -1.82 8.83
C ASN A 91 -17.78 -2.09 7.80
N SER A 92 -17.61 -1.65 6.55
CA SER A 92 -18.62 -1.84 5.50
C SER A 92 -18.58 -3.25 4.93
N SER A 93 -19.69 -3.98 5.04
CA SER A 93 -19.85 -5.31 4.45
C SER A 93 -19.76 -5.29 2.92
N TYR A 94 -20.13 -4.18 2.28
CA TYR A 94 -19.97 -4.00 0.85
C TYR A 94 -18.49 -3.90 0.46
N VAL A 95 -17.71 -3.11 1.20
CA VAL A 95 -16.27 -2.98 0.98
C VAL A 95 -15.54 -4.28 1.29
N ASP A 96 -15.93 -4.98 2.36
CA ASP A 96 -15.38 -6.30 2.70
C ASP A 96 -15.65 -7.33 1.59
N GLY A 97 -16.86 -7.32 1.01
CA GLY A 97 -17.19 -8.14 -0.17
C GLY A 97 -16.28 -7.86 -1.35
N LEU A 98 -16.07 -6.59 -1.72
CA LEU A 98 -15.14 -6.22 -2.79
C LEU A 98 -13.71 -6.67 -2.50
N ARG A 99 -13.24 -6.48 -1.26
CA ARG A 99 -11.90 -6.89 -0.83
C ARG A 99 -11.72 -8.40 -0.97
N SER A 100 -12.71 -9.18 -0.54
CA SER A 100 -12.72 -10.64 -0.66
C SER A 100 -12.72 -11.08 -2.13
N ASP A 101 -13.59 -10.49 -2.95
CA ASP A 101 -13.73 -10.84 -4.38
C ASP A 101 -12.43 -10.59 -5.17
N TRP A 102 -11.77 -9.46 -4.89
CA TRP A 102 -10.49 -9.12 -5.50
C TRP A 102 -9.30 -9.83 -4.85
N LYS A 103 -9.51 -10.49 -3.71
CA LYS A 103 -8.44 -11.03 -2.85
C LYS A 103 -7.41 -9.96 -2.51
N ALA A 104 -7.88 -8.74 -2.23
CA ALA A 104 -7.03 -7.60 -1.95
C ALA A 104 -6.47 -7.66 -0.52
N ASP A 105 -5.16 -7.58 -0.39
CA ASP A 105 -4.42 -7.47 0.87
C ASP A 105 -4.70 -6.13 1.55
N MET A 106 -4.86 -5.07 0.76
CA MET A 106 -5.10 -3.70 1.23
C MET A 106 -6.23 -3.03 0.45
N ILE A 107 -6.96 -2.14 1.12
CA ILE A 107 -7.94 -1.24 0.48
C ILE A 107 -7.50 0.21 0.70
N ALA A 108 -7.37 0.97 -0.38
CA ALA A 108 -7.13 2.40 -0.31
C ALA A 108 -8.27 3.17 -0.99
N VAL A 109 -8.82 4.17 -0.30
CA VAL A 109 -9.88 5.04 -0.82
C VAL A 109 -9.29 6.36 -1.30
N LEU A 110 -9.60 6.74 -2.53
CA LEU A 110 -9.32 8.06 -3.08
C LEU A 110 -10.52 8.96 -2.80
N GLY A 111 -10.35 9.87 -1.85
CA GLY A 111 -11.33 10.88 -1.46
C GLY A 111 -10.87 12.29 -1.84
N THR A 112 -11.38 13.29 -1.11
CA THR A 112 -10.93 14.68 -1.19
C THR A 112 -10.42 15.16 0.16
N GLY A 113 -9.57 16.19 0.18
CA GLY A 113 -9.00 16.67 1.43
C GLY A 113 -10.03 17.25 2.41
N GLN A 114 -9.75 17.11 3.71
CA GLN A 114 -10.59 17.65 4.79
C GLN A 114 -9.95 18.90 5.39
N SER A 115 -10.69 19.96 5.68
CA SER A 115 -10.12 21.07 6.46
C SER A 115 -9.68 20.59 7.85
N ALA A 116 -8.43 20.90 8.21
CA ALA A 116 -7.86 20.66 9.54
C ALA A 116 -7.83 21.93 10.41
N GLY A 117 -8.59 22.96 10.01
CA GLY A 117 -8.55 24.29 10.64
C GLY A 117 -7.34 25.13 10.20
N ASN A 118 -7.38 26.43 10.47
CA ASN A 118 -6.28 27.38 10.21
C ASN A 118 -5.71 27.35 8.78
N GLY A 119 -6.54 27.04 7.78
CA GLY A 119 -6.13 26.92 6.38
C GLY A 119 -5.33 25.66 6.06
N LEU A 120 -5.22 24.72 7.00
CA LEU A 120 -4.60 23.41 6.80
C LEU A 120 -5.63 22.42 6.25
N ILE A 121 -5.12 21.39 5.57
CA ILE A 121 -5.91 20.29 5.02
C ILE A 121 -5.32 18.96 5.47
N SER A 122 -6.16 18.03 5.91
CA SER A 122 -5.82 16.62 6.11
C SER A 122 -5.86 15.92 4.76
N CYS A 123 -4.74 15.30 4.41
CA CYS A 123 -4.48 14.70 3.12
C CYS A 123 -4.59 13.19 3.12
N GLY A 124 -4.48 12.55 4.28
CA GLY A 124 -4.49 11.11 4.40
C GLY A 124 -4.77 10.68 5.84
N LEU A 125 -5.30 9.46 5.96
CA LEU A 125 -5.51 8.79 7.23
C LEU A 125 -5.52 7.29 6.99
N ALA A 126 -4.86 6.54 7.85
CA ALA A 126 -4.78 5.09 7.76
C ALA A 126 -4.73 4.46 9.15
N TRP A 127 -5.14 3.20 9.23
CA TRP A 127 -4.79 2.38 10.37
C TRP A 127 -3.30 2.05 10.36
N VAL A 128 -2.67 2.17 11.53
CA VAL A 128 -1.27 1.78 11.70
C VAL A 128 -1.18 0.28 12.02
N GLY A 129 -0.47 -0.46 11.18
CA GLY A 129 -0.16 -1.86 11.42
C GLY A 129 0.68 -2.02 12.70
N GLN A 130 0.35 -3.01 13.51
CA GLN A 130 1.10 -3.33 14.72
C GLN A 130 1.73 -4.70 14.59
N GLY A 131 2.95 -4.83 15.12
CA GLY A 131 3.73 -6.05 14.97
C GLY A 131 4.96 -6.08 15.86
N THR A 132 5.72 -7.16 15.73
CA THR A 132 7.00 -7.33 16.41
C THR A 132 7.95 -8.14 15.53
N ASN A 133 9.25 -7.91 15.66
CA ASN A 133 10.30 -8.61 14.91
C ASN A 133 10.05 -8.64 13.39
N GLY A 134 9.61 -7.51 12.82
CA GLY A 134 9.34 -7.37 11.39
C GLY A 134 8.07 -8.07 10.88
N ASN A 135 7.22 -8.58 11.77
CA ASN A 135 5.98 -9.26 11.42
C ASN A 135 4.77 -8.54 12.01
N LEU A 136 3.74 -8.30 11.20
CA LEU A 136 2.45 -7.79 11.69
C LEU A 136 1.69 -8.86 12.47
N TYR A 137 0.94 -8.45 13.49
CA TYR A 137 0.00 -9.36 14.16
C TYR A 137 -1.10 -9.80 13.18
N SER A 138 -1.55 -11.05 13.29
CA SER A 138 -2.61 -11.59 12.41
C SER A 138 -3.91 -10.78 12.48
N SER A 139 -4.19 -10.15 13.62
CA SER A 139 -5.33 -9.26 13.84
C SER A 139 -5.24 -7.95 13.05
N MET A 140 -4.10 -7.62 12.44
CA MET A 140 -3.95 -6.42 11.61
C MET A 140 -4.55 -6.59 10.22
N SER A 141 -4.80 -7.83 9.77
CA SER A 141 -5.40 -8.07 8.45
C SER A 141 -6.73 -7.33 8.24
N SER A 142 -7.56 -7.22 9.29
CA SER A 142 -8.82 -6.44 9.27
C SER A 142 -8.63 -4.92 9.33
N ARG A 143 -7.39 -4.42 9.42
CA ARG A 143 -7.04 -2.99 9.52
C ARG A 143 -6.17 -2.50 8.35
N MET A 144 -6.09 -3.21 7.24
CA MET A 144 -5.33 -2.76 6.05
C MET A 144 -6.14 -1.78 5.19
N TYR A 145 -6.56 -0.66 5.80
CA TYR A 145 -7.38 0.37 5.16
C TYR A 145 -6.75 1.76 5.29
N SER A 146 -6.85 2.55 4.23
CA SER A 146 -6.38 3.92 4.16
C SER A 146 -7.30 4.80 3.32
N ILE A 147 -7.28 6.10 3.59
CA ILE A 147 -7.93 7.15 2.79
C ILE A 147 -6.85 8.13 2.38
N THR A 148 -6.81 8.47 1.10
CA THR A 148 -5.93 9.50 0.55
C THR A 148 -6.76 10.50 -0.25
N ALA A 149 -6.55 11.78 0.03
CA ALA A 149 -7.09 12.87 -0.77
C ALA A 149 -6.41 12.91 -2.14
N ILE A 150 -7.19 12.83 -3.22
CA ILE A 150 -6.67 12.69 -4.59
C ILE A 150 -5.83 13.90 -5.06
N ASP A 151 -6.06 15.05 -4.43
CA ASP A 151 -5.43 16.35 -4.66
C ASP A 151 -4.17 16.60 -3.82
N CYS A 152 -3.80 15.70 -2.89
CA CYS A 152 -2.67 15.86 -1.98
C CYS A 152 -1.35 15.18 -2.44
N GLY A 153 -1.28 14.74 -3.71
CA GLY A 153 -0.06 14.17 -4.29
C GLY A 153 0.20 12.69 -3.96
N ALA A 154 1.13 12.08 -4.69
CA ALA A 154 1.38 10.64 -4.64
C ALA A 154 2.19 10.16 -3.43
N THR A 155 2.95 11.07 -2.79
CA THR A 155 3.68 10.79 -1.55
C THR A 155 2.74 10.47 -0.40
N THR A 156 1.59 11.15 -0.33
CA THR A 156 0.55 10.89 0.67
C THR A 156 0.02 9.47 0.54
N PHE A 157 -0.28 9.03 -0.68
CA PHE A 157 -0.76 7.68 -0.92
C PHE A 157 0.19 6.61 -0.38
N VAL A 158 1.48 6.66 -0.75
CA VAL A 158 2.47 5.68 -0.25
C VAL A 158 2.75 5.84 1.24
N HIS A 159 2.61 7.04 1.80
CA HIS A 159 2.71 7.29 3.24
C HIS A 159 1.61 6.54 4.01
N GLU A 160 0.36 6.64 3.56
CA GLU A 160 -0.76 5.93 4.18
C GLU A 160 -0.64 4.40 4.06
N LEU A 161 -0.12 3.90 2.93
CA LEU A 161 0.20 2.46 2.80
C LEU A 161 1.30 2.04 3.77
N GLY A 162 2.30 2.90 4.00
CA GLY A 162 3.35 2.69 4.99
C GLY A 162 2.78 2.54 6.40
N HIS A 163 1.78 3.34 6.78
CA HIS A 163 1.06 3.16 8.05
C HIS A 163 0.43 1.79 8.16
N ASN A 164 -0.32 1.34 7.14
CA ASN A 164 -0.87 -0.02 7.16
C ASN A 164 0.22 -1.10 7.29
N GLN A 165 1.39 -0.88 6.70
CA GLN A 165 2.55 -1.78 6.81
C GLN A 165 3.30 -1.68 8.16
N GLY A 166 2.86 -0.80 9.05
CA GLY A 166 3.37 -0.66 10.41
C GLY A 166 4.46 0.40 10.59
N LEU A 167 4.64 1.30 9.63
CA LEU A 167 5.48 2.48 9.82
C LEU A 167 4.74 3.52 10.66
N ALA A 168 5.44 3.98 11.70
CA ALA A 168 5.06 5.13 12.48
C ALA A 168 5.62 6.40 11.81
N HIS A 169 5.17 7.57 12.25
CA HIS A 169 5.77 8.82 11.82
C HIS A 169 7.24 8.91 12.21
N SER A 170 8.01 9.69 11.45
CA SER A 170 9.35 10.07 11.91
C SER A 170 9.26 10.97 13.15
N ARG A 171 10.36 11.09 13.90
CA ARG A 171 10.48 12.05 15.03
C ARG A 171 10.06 13.47 14.68
N LYS A 172 10.36 13.92 13.46
CA LYS A 172 9.99 15.25 12.95
C LYS A 172 8.49 15.39 12.69
N GLN A 173 7.81 14.28 12.44
CA GLN A 173 6.37 14.20 12.16
C GLN A 173 5.53 13.82 13.39
N GLY A 174 6.13 13.66 14.57
CA GLY A 174 5.40 13.65 15.84
C GLY A 174 5.58 12.43 16.73
N ASP A 175 6.23 11.35 16.28
CA ASP A 175 6.43 10.17 17.12
C ASP A 175 7.72 10.25 17.92
N THR A 176 7.60 10.09 19.25
CA THR A 176 8.70 10.25 20.20
C THR A 176 9.33 8.93 20.62
#